data_AF-A0A849BEP3-F1
#
_entry.id   AF-A0A849BEP3-F1
#
_cell.length_a   1.000
_cell.length_b   1.000
_cell.length_c   1.000
_cell.angle_alpha   90.00
_cell.angle_beta   90.00
_cell.angle_gamma   90.00
#
_symmetry.space_group_name_H-M   'P 1'
#
loop_
_entity.id
_entity.type
_entity.pdbx_description
1 polymer ?
#
loop_
_entity_poly.entity_id
_entity_poly.type
_entity_poly.pdbx_seq_one_letter_code
_entity_poly.pdbx_strand_id
1 'polypeptide(L)'
;MSTGAQVVRLGAWCDVDDFTWRKRTEGRLIATMDFDVHEYAVLDDDRRLTLRTDRGWGRALSVLGDRSTSRNPWDHLTEDDVRRSIFIAMMPDDLADDAEPDDAHPFGHLAQLLVDHGVHTTTQALRALPYDVELGPRLRAHFVHDAAPRFPATD
;
A
#
# COMPACT_ATOMS: atom_id res chain seq x y z
N MET A 1 -3.92 38.49 -6.52
CA MET A 1 -3.74 37.18 -7.18
C MET A 1 -3.38 36.21 -6.07
N SER A 2 -4.33 35.41 -5.58
CA SER A 2 -3.96 34.30 -4.70
C SER A 2 -3.32 33.25 -5.59
N THR A 3 -2.02 33.05 -5.42
CA THR A 3 -1.34 31.89 -5.99
C THR A 3 -1.99 30.65 -5.35
N GLY A 4 -2.71 29.86 -6.14
CA GLY A 4 -3.27 28.61 -5.65
C GLY A 4 -2.15 27.66 -5.23
N ALA A 5 -2.34 26.93 -4.13
CA ALA A 5 -1.37 25.98 -3.60
C ALA A 5 -0.94 24.98 -4.70
N GLN A 6 0.35 24.66 -4.74
CA GLN A 6 0.95 23.76 -5.74
C GLN A 6 1.20 22.38 -5.14
N VAL A 7 1.05 21.33 -5.94
CA VAL A 7 1.40 19.97 -5.50
C VAL A 7 2.92 19.80 -5.59
N VAL A 8 3.55 19.38 -4.50
CA VAL A 8 5.00 19.19 -4.41
C VAL A 8 5.41 17.73 -4.28
N ARG A 9 4.46 16.86 -3.92
CA ARG A 9 4.71 15.43 -3.67
C ARG A 9 3.41 14.64 -3.79
N LEU A 10 3.52 13.44 -4.33
CA LEU A 10 2.47 12.44 -4.33
C LEU A 10 2.90 11.24 -3.47
N GLY A 11 1.94 10.41 -3.09
CA GLY A 11 2.28 9.12 -2.55
C GLY A 11 1.08 8.26 -2.17
N ALA A 12 1.40 7.08 -1.68
CA ALA A 12 0.46 6.12 -1.13
C ALA A 12 0.82 5.80 0.32
N TRP A 13 -0.20 5.81 1.18
CA TRP A 13 -0.12 5.25 2.52
C TRP A 13 -0.76 3.88 2.51
N CYS A 14 -0.13 2.89 3.13
CA CYS A 14 -0.65 1.51 3.18
C CYS A 14 -0.55 0.95 4.59
N ASP A 15 -1.62 0.31 5.07
CA ASP A 15 -1.60 -0.42 6.33
C ASP A 15 -2.50 -1.66 6.26
N VAL A 16 -2.40 -2.49 7.31
CA VAL A 16 -3.27 -3.66 7.49
C VAL A 16 -4.67 -3.19 7.87
N ASP A 17 -5.66 -3.55 7.06
CA ASP A 17 -7.09 -3.35 7.37
C ASP A 17 -7.58 -4.47 8.30
N ASP A 18 -7.49 -5.72 7.82
CA ASP A 18 -7.92 -6.90 8.56
C ASP A 18 -6.90 -8.06 8.50
N PHE A 19 -6.90 -8.88 9.54
CA PHE A 19 -6.15 -10.14 9.60
C PHE A 19 -6.95 -11.21 10.32
N THR A 20 -7.39 -12.23 9.57
CA THR A 20 -8.24 -13.29 10.11
C THR A 20 -7.69 -14.68 9.85
N TRP A 21 -7.97 -15.58 10.80
CA TRP A 21 -7.78 -17.01 10.65
C TRP A 21 -9.13 -17.70 10.51
N ARG A 22 -9.31 -18.49 9.45
CA ARG A 22 -10.52 -19.28 9.22
C ARG A 22 -10.17 -20.77 9.10
N LYS A 23 -10.86 -21.59 9.90
CA LYS A 23 -10.77 -23.05 9.78
C LYS A 23 -11.63 -23.52 8.62
N ARG A 24 -11.06 -24.35 7.75
CA ARG A 24 -11.77 -25.05 6.69
C ARG A 24 -12.02 -26.50 7.09
N THR A 25 -12.91 -27.15 6.33
CA THR A 25 -13.10 -28.61 6.37
C THR A 25 -11.75 -29.29 6.10
N GLU A 26 -11.51 -30.46 6.70
CA GLU A 26 -10.26 -31.25 6.56
C GLU A 26 -9.03 -30.72 7.33
N GLY A 27 -9.21 -29.88 8.34
CA GLY A 27 -8.10 -29.48 9.22
C GLY A 27 -7.12 -28.47 8.60
N ARG A 28 -7.52 -27.80 7.53
CA ARG A 28 -6.80 -26.67 6.94
C ARG A 28 -7.16 -25.37 7.64
N LEU A 29 -6.17 -24.52 7.85
CA LEU A 29 -6.35 -23.14 8.28
C LEU A 29 -6.02 -22.21 7.12
N ILE A 30 -6.84 -21.18 6.92
CA ILE A 30 -6.54 -20.10 6.00
C ILE A 30 -6.31 -18.84 6.82
N ALA A 31 -5.15 -18.22 6.63
CA ALA A 31 -4.90 -16.86 7.05
C ALA A 31 -5.22 -15.91 5.90
N THR A 32 -6.00 -14.89 6.17
CA THR A 32 -6.31 -13.81 5.23
C THR A 32 -5.81 -12.50 5.81
N MET A 33 -5.06 -11.74 5.00
CA MET A 33 -4.60 -10.38 5.28
C MET A 33 -5.20 -9.46 4.23
N ASP A 34 -5.88 -8.43 4.67
CA ASP A 34 -6.43 -7.39 3.81
C ASP A 34 -5.69 -6.07 4.09
N PHE A 35 -5.34 -5.35 3.04
CA PHE A 35 -4.54 -4.13 3.09
C PHE A 35 -5.30 -2.99 2.45
N ASP A 36 -5.33 -1.86 3.16
CA ASP A 36 -5.89 -0.61 2.64
C ASP A 36 -4.77 0.29 2.11
N VAL A 37 -5.07 0.97 1.00
CA VAL A 37 -4.17 1.92 0.36
C VAL A 37 -4.87 3.25 0.15
N HIS A 38 -4.28 4.30 0.71
CA HIS A 38 -4.75 5.67 0.58
C HIS A 38 -3.77 6.48 -0.25
N GLU A 39 -4.22 6.98 -1.39
CA GLU A 39 -3.43 7.88 -2.22
C GLU A 39 -3.59 9.32 -1.75
N TYR A 40 -2.50 10.07 -1.76
CA TYR A 40 -2.47 11.44 -1.25
C TYR A 40 -1.58 12.37 -2.08
N ALA A 41 -1.80 13.66 -1.89
CA ALA A 41 -0.93 14.74 -2.36
C ALA A 41 -0.49 15.61 -1.18
N VAL A 42 0.74 16.12 -1.23
CA VAL A 42 1.21 17.19 -0.35
C VAL A 42 1.36 18.46 -1.17
N LEU A 43 0.84 19.55 -0.62
CA LEU A 43 0.90 20.87 -1.20
C LEU A 43 2.11 21.65 -0.66
N ASP A 44 2.47 22.74 -1.34
CA ASP A 44 3.54 23.66 -0.96
C ASP A 44 3.27 24.42 0.37
N ASP A 45 2.02 24.39 0.85
CA ASP A 45 1.62 24.87 2.17
C ASP A 45 1.58 23.77 3.25
N ASP A 46 2.25 22.65 3.00
CA ASP A 46 2.36 21.44 3.84
C ASP A 46 1.04 20.71 4.11
N ARG A 47 -0.08 21.16 3.53
CA ARG A 47 -1.34 20.42 3.65
C ARG A 47 -1.26 19.11 2.88
N ARG A 48 -1.77 18.05 3.50
CA ARG A 48 -1.95 16.73 2.88
C ARG A 48 -3.42 16.55 2.50
N LEU A 49 -3.67 16.26 1.23
CA LEU A 49 -4.98 15.90 0.71
C LEU A 49 -5.03 14.41 0.44
N THR A 50 -6.05 13.73 0.98
CA THR A 50 -6.37 12.35 0.60
C THR A 50 -7.17 12.38 -0.70
N LEU A 51 -6.68 11.68 -1.72
CA LEU A 51 -7.27 11.65 -3.06
C LEU A 51 -8.12 10.41 -3.28
N ARG A 52 -7.67 9.25 -2.78
CA ARG A 52 -8.38 7.96 -2.89
C ARG A 52 -8.22 7.13 -1.62
N THR A 53 -9.25 6.38 -1.28
CA THR A 53 -9.27 5.44 -0.13
C THR A 53 -10.01 4.14 -0.46
N ASP A 54 -10.34 3.93 -1.73
CA ASP A 54 -11.12 2.80 -2.25
C ASP A 54 -10.23 1.69 -2.80
N ARG A 55 -8.94 1.71 -2.45
CA ARG A 55 -7.90 0.87 -3.04
C ARG A 55 -7.27 0.00 -1.97
N GLY A 56 -6.85 -1.20 -2.37
CA GLY A 56 -6.36 -2.21 -1.45
C GLY A 56 -6.16 -3.55 -2.15
N TRP A 57 -5.64 -4.52 -1.42
CA TRP A 57 -5.57 -5.90 -1.89
C TRP A 57 -5.67 -6.88 -0.73
N GLY A 58 -6.11 -8.10 -1.06
CA GLY A 58 -6.13 -9.22 -0.12
C GLY A 58 -5.04 -10.25 -0.44
N ARG A 59 -4.53 -10.91 0.58
CA ARG A 59 -3.64 -12.07 0.46
C ARG A 59 -4.16 -13.20 1.35
N ALA A 60 -4.24 -14.41 0.78
CA ALA A 60 -4.61 -15.61 1.52
C ALA A 60 -3.48 -16.63 1.50
N LEU A 61 -3.19 -17.22 2.67
CA LEU A 61 -2.26 -18.33 2.81
C LEU A 61 -2.98 -19.53 3.41
N SER A 62 -2.99 -20.64 2.69
CA SER A 62 -3.49 -21.92 3.20
C SER A 62 -2.36 -22.64 3.92
N VAL A 63 -2.56 -22.97 5.20
CA VAL A 63 -1.60 -23.72 6.01
C VAL A 63 -2.22 -25.05 6.46
N LEU A 64 -1.44 -26.12 6.34
CA LEU A 64 -1.79 -27.44 6.87
C LEU A 64 -1.41 -27.50 8.36
N GLY A 65 -2.31 -27.98 9.20
CA GLY A 65 -2.09 -28.11 10.64
C GLY A 65 -2.91 -27.13 11.48
N ASP A 66 -2.57 -27.03 12.76
CA ASP A 66 -3.22 -26.10 13.69
C ASP A 66 -2.48 -24.75 13.76
N ARG A 67 -3.10 -23.76 14.41
CA ARG A 67 -2.53 -22.41 14.52
C ARG A 67 -1.21 -22.41 15.32
N SER A 68 -1.00 -23.41 16.18
CA SER A 68 0.18 -23.51 17.05
C SER A 68 1.39 -24.12 16.36
N THR A 69 1.18 -24.83 15.25
CA THR A 69 2.21 -25.51 14.45
C THR A 69 2.43 -24.86 13.07
N SER A 70 1.50 -24.02 12.62
CA SER A 70 1.62 -23.24 11.38
C SER A 70 2.68 -22.15 11.46
N ARG A 71 3.49 -21.99 10.39
CA ARG A 71 4.33 -20.79 10.21
C ARG A 71 3.49 -19.53 10.21
N ASN A 72 4.06 -18.43 10.72
CA ASN A 72 3.38 -17.15 10.75
C ASN A 72 3.18 -16.64 9.31
N PRO A 73 1.96 -16.38 8.83
CA PRO A 73 1.70 -15.87 7.48
C PRO A 73 2.47 -14.59 7.15
N TRP A 74 2.74 -13.79 8.18
CA TRP A 74 3.51 -12.57 8.09
C TRP A 74 4.99 -12.81 7.71
N ASP A 75 5.57 -14.00 7.98
CA ASP A 75 6.94 -14.35 7.58
C ASP A 75 7.09 -14.46 6.03
N HIS A 76 5.97 -14.48 5.29
CA HIS A 76 5.96 -14.55 3.82
C HIS A 76 5.72 -13.19 3.16
N LEU A 77 5.69 -12.11 3.93
CA LEU A 77 5.49 -10.76 3.45
C LEU A 77 6.77 -9.94 3.70
N THR A 78 7.40 -9.48 2.63
CA THR A 78 8.54 -8.54 2.72
C THR A 78 8.08 -7.11 2.46
N GLU A 79 8.91 -6.14 2.85
CA GLU A 79 8.66 -4.72 2.57
C GLU A 79 8.61 -4.45 1.06
N ASP A 80 9.46 -5.11 0.27
CA ASP A 80 9.47 -4.98 -1.19
C ASP A 80 8.24 -5.60 -1.84
N ASP A 81 7.73 -6.72 -1.31
CA ASP A 81 6.46 -7.31 -1.77
C ASP A 81 5.29 -6.34 -1.54
N VAL A 82 5.26 -5.69 -0.37
CA VAL A 82 4.24 -4.68 -0.05
C VAL A 82 4.34 -3.51 -1.02
N ARG A 83 5.53 -2.95 -1.24
CA ARG A 83 5.73 -1.84 -2.19
C ARG A 83 5.24 -2.22 -3.58
N ARG A 84 5.62 -3.39 -4.08
CA ARG A 84 5.17 -3.90 -5.39
C ARG A 84 3.66 -4.05 -5.45
N SER A 85 3.04 -4.58 -4.39
CA SER A 85 1.60 -4.78 -4.31
C SER A 85 0.83 -3.45 -4.28
N ILE A 86 1.38 -2.42 -3.62
CA ILE A 86 0.82 -1.05 -3.66
C ILE A 86 0.79 -0.53 -5.10
N PHE A 87 1.89 -0.65 -5.85
CA PHE A 87 1.91 -0.22 -7.25
C PHE A 87 0.82 -0.91 -8.07
N ILE A 88 0.69 -2.24 -7.93
CA ILE A 88 -0.34 -3.03 -8.62
C ILE A 88 -1.76 -2.60 -8.21
N ALA A 89 -2.03 -2.44 -6.91
CA ALA A 89 -3.34 -2.05 -6.40
C ALA A 89 -3.78 -0.65 -6.87
N MET A 90 -2.81 0.19 -7.24
CA MET A 90 -3.03 1.57 -7.70
C MET A 90 -3.21 1.67 -9.21
N MET A 91 -2.91 0.59 -9.95
CA MET A 91 -3.17 0.50 -11.38
C MET A 91 -4.68 0.49 -11.68
N PRO A 92 -5.09 0.98 -12.86
CA PRO A 92 -6.44 0.76 -13.37
C PRO A 92 -6.76 -0.74 -13.48
N ASP A 93 -7.98 -1.12 -13.11
CA ASP A 93 -8.42 -2.53 -13.06
C ASP A 93 -8.34 -3.21 -14.44
N ASP A 94 -8.44 -2.45 -15.52
CA ASP A 94 -8.40 -2.89 -16.92
C ASP A 94 -6.99 -3.02 -17.52
N LEU A 95 -5.96 -2.60 -16.78
CA LEU A 95 -4.56 -2.58 -17.23
C LEU A 95 -3.63 -3.48 -16.39
N ALA A 96 -4.18 -4.23 -15.42
CA ALA A 96 -3.39 -5.00 -14.46
C ALA A 96 -2.51 -6.12 -15.08
N ASP A 97 -2.87 -6.63 -16.27
CA ASP A 97 -2.18 -7.77 -16.89
C ASP A 97 -1.16 -7.41 -18.00
N ASP A 98 -1.28 -6.23 -18.65
CA ASP A 98 -0.53 -5.89 -19.88
C ASP A 98 0.15 -4.51 -19.88
N ALA A 99 0.15 -3.76 -18.77
CA ALA A 99 0.79 -2.43 -18.74
C ALA A 99 2.31 -2.49 -18.50
N GLU A 100 3.05 -1.70 -19.28
CA GLU A 100 4.46 -1.42 -19.00
C GLU A 100 4.60 -0.60 -17.69
N PRO A 101 5.65 -0.82 -16.88
CA PRO A 101 5.81 -0.17 -15.56
C PRO A 101 5.76 1.37 -15.59
N ASP A 102 6.20 1.97 -16.70
CA ASP A 102 6.25 3.43 -16.89
C ASP A 102 4.91 4.04 -17.34
N ASP A 103 3.93 3.22 -17.74
CA ASP A 103 2.55 3.62 -18.06
C ASP A 103 1.55 3.31 -16.92
N ALA A 104 2.04 2.81 -15.78
CA ALA A 104 1.21 2.17 -14.75
C ALA A 104 0.47 3.12 -13.80
N HIS A 105 0.89 4.38 -13.64
CA HIS A 105 0.26 5.29 -12.67
C HIS A 105 -0.78 6.23 -13.30
N PRO A 106 -2.02 6.27 -12.78
CA PRO A 106 -3.12 7.02 -13.38
C PRO A 106 -3.05 8.53 -13.08
N PHE A 107 -1.93 9.18 -13.43
CA PHE A 107 -1.68 10.60 -13.17
C PHE A 107 -2.76 11.54 -13.72
N GLY A 108 -3.42 11.16 -14.83
CA GLY A 108 -4.55 11.94 -15.38
C GLY A 108 -5.76 11.95 -14.44
N HIS A 109 -6.06 10.81 -13.80
CA HIS A 109 -7.12 10.72 -12.81
C HIS A 109 -6.75 11.50 -11.55
N LEU A 110 -5.51 11.40 -11.08
CA LEU A 110 -5.02 12.18 -9.94
C LEU A 110 -5.10 13.69 -10.17
N ALA A 111 -4.73 14.15 -11.38
CA ALA A 111 -4.86 15.54 -11.76
C ALA A 111 -6.31 16.03 -11.69
N GLN A 112 -7.27 15.21 -12.15
CA GLN A 112 -8.69 15.53 -12.06
C GLN A 112 -9.16 15.63 -10.60
N LEU A 113 -8.82 14.66 -9.75
CA LEU A 113 -9.18 14.68 -8.32
C LEU A 113 -8.63 15.94 -7.63
N LEU A 114 -7.39 16.32 -7.93
CA LEU A 114 -6.78 17.54 -7.39
C LEU A 114 -7.49 18.82 -7.86
N VAL A 115 -7.89 18.87 -9.13
CA VAL A 115 -8.69 19.99 -9.66
C VAL A 115 -10.05 20.07 -8.97
N ASP A 116 -10.70 18.94 -8.69
CA ASP A 116 -11.96 18.88 -7.95
C ASP A 116 -11.79 19.37 -6.49
N HIS A 117 -10.59 19.23 -5.92
CA HIS A 117 -10.18 19.83 -4.65
C HIS A 117 -9.75 21.31 -4.75
N GLY A 118 -9.87 21.93 -5.93
CA GLY A 118 -9.50 23.33 -6.17
C GLY A 118 -7.99 23.56 -6.32
N VAL A 119 -7.21 22.50 -6.55
CA VAL A 119 -5.76 22.55 -6.78
C VAL A 119 -5.48 22.47 -8.28
N HIS A 120 -4.94 23.54 -8.85
CA HIS A 120 -4.58 23.57 -10.26
C HIS A 120 -3.30 22.77 -10.52
N THR A 121 -3.38 21.72 -11.32
CA THR A 121 -2.23 20.89 -11.72
C THR A 121 -2.42 20.31 -13.13
N THR A 122 -1.40 19.63 -13.64
CA THR A 122 -1.46 18.87 -14.90
C THR A 122 -0.85 17.48 -14.73
N THR A 123 -1.26 16.54 -15.57
CA THR A 123 -0.67 15.19 -15.62
C THR A 123 0.85 15.23 -15.73
N GLN A 124 1.40 16.11 -16.57
CA GLN A 124 2.84 16.23 -16.78
C GLN A 124 3.56 16.78 -15.53
N ALA A 125 2.96 17.76 -14.85
CA ALA A 125 3.51 18.27 -13.60
C ALA A 125 3.57 17.18 -12.54
N LEU A 126 2.49 16.39 -12.39
CA LEU A 126 2.44 15.28 -11.43
C LEU A 126 3.46 14.17 -11.73
N ARG A 127 3.70 13.85 -13.00
CA ARG A 127 4.71 12.85 -13.42
C ARG A 127 6.13 13.25 -13.01
N ALA A 128 6.41 14.55 -12.87
CA ALA A 128 7.73 15.05 -12.48
C ALA A 128 7.94 15.08 -10.95
N LEU A 129 6.89 14.82 -10.16
CA LEU A 129 6.97 14.84 -8.70
C LEU A 129 7.48 13.51 -8.15
N PRO A 130 8.14 13.52 -6.98
CA PRO A 130 8.40 12.30 -6.24
C PRO A 130 7.08 11.61 -5.85
N TYR A 131 7.12 10.28 -5.84
CA TYR A 131 6.03 9.42 -5.35
C TYR A 131 6.52 8.59 -4.17
N ASP A 132 5.99 8.87 -2.99
CA ASP A 132 6.42 8.22 -1.75
C ASP A 132 5.47 7.09 -1.34
N VAL A 133 6.05 5.98 -0.90
CA VAL A 133 5.30 4.89 -0.25
C VAL A 133 5.52 4.95 1.26
N GLU A 134 4.45 5.23 1.99
CA GLU A 134 4.44 5.35 3.44
C GLU A 134 3.74 4.12 4.07
N LEU A 135 4.47 3.37 4.89
CA LEU A 135 3.88 2.26 5.64
C LEU A 135 3.22 2.76 6.93
N GLY A 136 2.00 2.28 7.18
CA GLY A 136 1.23 2.55 8.37
C GLY A 136 1.72 1.79 9.61
N PRO A 137 1.20 2.13 10.80
CA PRO A 137 1.74 1.63 12.06
C PRO A 137 1.72 0.11 12.22
N ARG A 138 0.66 -0.58 11.78
CA ARG A 138 0.54 -2.04 11.97
C ARG A 138 1.53 -2.76 11.08
N LEU A 139 1.64 -2.32 9.83
CA LEU A 139 2.56 -2.89 8.85
C LEU A 139 4.03 -2.59 9.19
N ARG A 140 4.34 -1.39 9.68
CA ARG A 140 5.67 -1.05 10.20
C ARG A 140 6.05 -1.92 11.41
N ALA A 141 5.13 -2.11 12.35
CA ALA A 141 5.39 -2.92 13.54
C ALA A 141 5.79 -4.36 13.17
N HIS A 142 5.23 -4.90 12.09
CA HIS A 142 5.61 -6.20 11.55
C HIS A 142 7.07 -6.21 11.06
N PHE A 143 7.46 -5.26 10.19
CA PHE A 143 8.81 -5.23 9.63
C PHE A 143 9.91 -4.86 10.63
N VAL A 144 9.60 -4.01 11.63
CA VAL A 144 10.54 -3.70 12.72
C VAL A 144 10.82 -4.93 13.59
N HIS A 145 9.84 -5.82 13.77
CA HIS A 145 10.00 -7.04 14.57
C HIS A 145 10.88 -8.09 13.88
N ASP A 146 11.00 -8.06 12.55
CA ASP A 146 11.80 -9.02 11.79
C ASP A 146 13.32 -8.69 11.80
N ALA A 147 13.69 -7.45 12.14
CA ALA A 147 15.08 -7.00 12.22
C ALA A 147 15.79 -7.33 13.54
N ALA A 148 15.08 -7.87 14.55
CA ALA A 148 15.70 -8.30 15.79
C ALA A 148 16.33 -9.71 15.63
N PRO A 149 17.61 -9.93 15.99
CA PRO A 149 18.19 -11.27 15.93
C PRO A 149 17.40 -12.22 16.83
N ARG A 150 16.76 -13.23 16.24
CA ARG A 150 15.91 -14.22 16.91
C ARG A 150 16.68 -15.30 17.70
N PHE A 151 17.94 -15.04 18.10
CA PHE A 151 18.73 -16.00 18.88
C PHE A 151 19.21 -15.39 20.19
N PRO A 152 18.95 -16.03 21.36
CA PRO A 152 19.74 -15.75 22.53
C PRO A 152 21.17 -16.25 22.27
N ALA A 153 22.17 -15.40 22.56
CA ALA A 153 23.53 -15.87 22.72
C ALA A 153 23.54 -16.87 23.88
N THR A 154 23.76 -18.15 23.57
CA THR A 154 24.19 -19.14 24.56
C THR A 154 25.60 -18.79 24.98
N ASP A 155 25.77 -18.47 26.26
CA ASP A 155 27.04 -18.56 27.00
C ASP A 155 27.40 -20.05 27.18
#